data_AF-A0A7V9WMT9-F1
#
_entry.id   AF-A0A7V9WMT9-F1
#
_cell.length_a   1.000
_cell.length_b   1.000
_cell.length_c   1.000
_cell.angle_alpha   90.00
_cell.angle_beta   90.00
_cell.angle_gamma   90.00
#
_symmetry.space_group_name_H-M   'P 1'
#
loop_
_entity.id
_entity.type
_entity.pdbx_description
1 polymer ?
#
loop_
_entity_poly.entity_id
_entity_poly.type
_entity_poly.pdbx_seq_one_letter_code
_entity_poly.pdbx_strand_id
1 'polypeptide(L)'
;MSKLTPPLPKFLRPTPPRPGDKDDPGRNGDGNGNGKPSRGEQLKDGALEGTAQVVGYLDERTGASPFLRGFLYRKTPKGTNWFYTLGSATMFAFVSQSVTGVFLAMYYQPDVSRAYESAAHITNEVFLGELVRGMHRWGSTVMIVLIFLHLGRTFVFGAYKYPRELNWVIGVLLLVLTLAMGFTGYLLPFDQRSFWATVVGVNINASNPVIGPYLADFLRGGAEFGGATLSRFYALHMLLIPGLIAALIGAHLYLVAKLGTTAPPWLKAEKKELSKEEI
;
A
#
# COMPACT_ATOMS: atom_id res chain seq x y z
N MET A 1 16.55 -26.61 12.99
CA MET A 1 15.81 -25.34 12.79
C MET A 1 16.68 -24.13 13.20
N SER A 2 17.72 -23.73 12.44
CA SER A 2 18.58 -22.59 12.88
C SER A 2 19.24 -21.76 11.76
N LYS A 3 18.61 -21.59 10.59
CA LYS A 3 19.18 -20.79 9.48
C LYS A 3 18.13 -19.96 8.71
N LEU A 4 17.33 -19.15 9.40
CA LEU A 4 16.29 -18.31 8.74
C LEU A 4 16.24 -16.86 9.22
N THR A 5 17.26 -16.38 9.92
CA THR A 5 17.44 -14.94 10.17
C THR A 5 18.32 -14.33 9.08
N PRO A 6 17.84 -13.32 8.33
CA PRO A 6 18.67 -12.56 7.41
C PRO A 6 19.85 -11.94 8.18
N PRO A 7 21.07 -11.95 7.63
CA PRO A 7 22.20 -11.36 8.30
C PRO A 7 21.99 -9.84 8.43
N LEU A 8 22.43 -9.26 9.54
CA LEU A 8 22.35 -7.81 9.78
C LEU A 8 22.89 -7.03 8.56
N PRO A 9 22.26 -5.91 8.15
CA PRO A 9 22.85 -4.99 7.19
C PRO A 9 24.28 -4.62 7.62
N LYS A 10 25.20 -4.35 6.67
CA LYS A 10 26.62 -4.10 7.00
C LYS A 10 26.80 -3.00 8.05
N PHE A 11 25.91 -2.00 8.07
CA PHE A 11 25.91 -0.88 9.02
C PHE A 11 25.33 -1.20 10.41
N LEU A 12 24.72 -2.37 10.62
CA LEU A 12 24.20 -2.83 11.92
C LEU A 12 24.97 -4.03 12.48
N ARG A 13 25.99 -4.52 11.77
CA ARG A 13 26.87 -5.57 12.29
C ARG A 13 27.84 -4.93 13.29
N PRO A 14 28.05 -5.53 14.48
CA PRO A 14 29.17 -5.12 15.31
C PRO A 14 30.45 -5.26 14.48
N THR A 15 31.27 -4.21 14.47
CA THR A 15 32.55 -4.20 13.77
C THR A 15 33.39 -5.39 14.29
N PRO A 16 33.95 -6.25 13.43
CA PRO A 16 34.80 -7.33 13.91
C PRO A 16 35.92 -6.75 14.77
N PRO A 17 36.30 -7.42 15.88
CA PRO A 17 37.41 -6.99 16.71
C PRO A 17 38.65 -6.78 15.85
N ARG A 18 39.37 -5.68 16.06
CA ARG A 18 40.62 -5.44 15.33
C ARG A 18 41.61 -6.55 15.72
N PRO A 19 42.39 -7.09 14.77
CA PRO A 19 43.46 -8.01 15.11
C PRO A 19 44.39 -7.36 16.13
N GLY A 20 44.44 -7.90 17.35
CA GLY A 20 45.27 -7.38 18.47
C GLY A 20 44.55 -7.03 19.77
N ASP A 21 43.21 -6.98 19.81
CA ASP A 21 42.46 -6.61 21.04
C ASP A 21 42.21 -7.76 22.03
N LYS A 22 42.68 -8.97 21.69
CA LYS A 22 42.66 -10.12 22.60
C LYS A 22 44.03 -10.75 22.52
N ASP A 23 44.67 -10.87 23.69
CA ASP A 23 45.93 -11.59 23.95
C ASP A 23 47.22 -10.76 23.85
N ASP A 24 47.49 -9.89 24.83
CA ASP A 24 48.87 -9.71 25.34
C ASP A 24 48.91 -9.01 26.74
N PRO A 25 49.09 -9.75 27.85
CA PRO A 25 49.35 -9.16 29.16
C PRO A 25 50.85 -8.85 29.35
N GLY A 26 51.51 -8.21 28.38
CA GLY A 26 52.98 -8.10 28.43
C GLY A 26 53.70 -7.09 27.53
N ARG A 27 53.06 -6.18 26.80
CA ARG A 27 53.79 -5.29 25.87
C ARG A 27 53.72 -3.80 26.21
N ASN A 28 54.76 -3.34 26.91
CA ASN A 28 55.14 -1.93 26.99
C ASN A 28 55.92 -1.51 25.74
N GLY A 29 55.50 -0.39 25.12
CA GLY A 29 56.17 0.30 24.00
C GLY A 29 56.07 -0.45 22.67
N ASP A 30 56.00 0.15 21.49
CA ASP A 30 56.12 1.52 21.01
C ASP A 30 55.77 1.41 19.51
N GLY A 31 54.88 2.25 18.98
CA GLY A 31 54.35 2.03 17.63
C GLY A 31 53.17 2.91 17.29
N ASN A 32 53.48 4.16 17.00
CA ASN A 32 52.64 5.19 16.39
C ASN A 32 51.62 4.64 15.35
N GLY A 33 50.35 4.53 15.77
CA GLY A 33 49.17 4.34 14.91
C GLY A 33 47.95 5.11 15.44
N ASN A 34 48.20 6.14 16.27
CA ASN A 34 47.19 6.94 16.95
C ASN A 34 46.61 8.01 16.02
N GLY A 35 45.81 7.60 15.04
CA GLY A 35 44.77 8.48 14.52
C GLY A 35 43.61 8.47 15.50
N LYS A 36 43.58 9.38 16.50
CA LYS A 36 42.33 9.64 17.23
C LYS A 36 41.25 9.92 16.17
N PRO A 37 40.10 9.23 16.20
CA PRO A 37 39.07 9.40 15.17
C PRO A 37 38.77 10.90 15.04
N SER A 38 38.69 11.37 13.81
CA SER A 38 38.35 12.77 13.52
C SER A 38 37.09 13.16 14.28
N ARG A 39 36.97 14.43 14.70
CA ARG A 39 35.75 14.92 15.35
C ARG A 39 34.49 14.59 14.54
N GLY A 40 34.59 14.55 13.21
CA GLY A 40 33.49 14.12 12.34
C GLY A 40 33.18 12.62 12.38
N GLU A 41 34.17 11.77 12.66
CA GLU A 41 33.99 10.32 12.84
C GLU A 41 33.37 10.02 14.21
N GLN A 42 33.85 10.67 15.27
CA GLN A 42 33.27 10.55 16.62
C GLN A 42 31.79 10.99 16.66
N LEU A 43 31.43 12.05 15.93
CA LEU A 43 30.05 12.51 15.81
C LEU A 43 29.17 11.53 15.03
N LYS A 44 29.70 10.90 13.97
CA LYS A 44 28.99 9.86 13.22
C LYS A 44 28.78 8.61 14.07
N ASP A 45 29.81 8.18 14.79
CA ASP A 45 29.76 7.00 15.64
C ASP A 45 28.78 7.20 16.80
N GLY A 46 28.81 8.36 17.45
CA GLY A 46 27.82 8.72 18.49
C GLY A 46 26.38 8.82 17.95
N ALA A 47 26.19 9.33 16.73
CA ALA A 47 24.88 9.35 16.08
C ALA A 47 24.38 7.95 15.71
N LEU A 48 25.28 7.07 15.24
CA LEU A 48 24.98 5.68 14.92
C LEU A 48 24.67 4.87 16.17
N GLU A 49 25.41 5.05 17.25
CA GLU A 49 25.16 4.44 18.56
C GLU A 49 23.83 4.91 19.15
N GLY A 50 23.56 6.22 19.13
CA GLY A 50 22.27 6.77 19.57
C GLY A 50 21.10 6.20 18.76
N THR A 51 21.25 6.10 17.43
CA THR A 51 20.24 5.48 16.57
C THR A 51 20.07 3.99 16.89
N ALA A 52 21.16 3.25 17.10
CA ALA A 52 21.13 1.83 17.45
C ALA A 52 20.48 1.58 18.82
N GLN A 53 20.72 2.46 19.80
CA GLN A 53 20.08 2.39 21.12
C GLN A 53 18.58 2.64 21.04
N VAL A 54 18.14 3.65 20.28
CA VAL A 54 16.71 3.92 20.07
C VAL A 54 16.03 2.77 19.33
N VAL A 55 16.66 2.26 18.27
CA VAL A 55 16.15 1.10 17.53
C VAL A 55 16.09 -0.14 18.42
N GLY A 56 17.12 -0.39 19.23
CA GLY A 56 17.16 -1.50 20.19
C GLY A 56 16.06 -1.39 21.25
N TYR A 57 15.88 -0.21 21.85
CA TYR A 57 14.81 0.07 22.82
C TYR A 57 13.40 -0.21 22.27
N LEU A 58 13.16 0.19 21.02
CA LEU A 58 11.89 -0.02 20.34
C LEU A 58 11.72 -1.49 19.94
N ASP A 59 12.77 -2.14 19.46
CA ASP A 59 12.73 -3.54 19.05
C ASP A 59 12.49 -4.48 20.23
N GLU A 60 13.09 -4.20 21.39
CA GLU A 60 12.88 -4.96 22.62
C GLU A 60 11.41 -4.93 23.07
N ARG A 61 10.72 -3.80 22.87
CA ARG A 61 9.30 -3.63 23.26
C ARG A 61 8.30 -4.13 22.23
N THR A 62 8.62 -3.95 20.96
CA THR A 62 7.68 -4.22 19.86
C THR A 62 7.92 -5.58 19.21
N GLY A 63 9.13 -6.13 19.32
CA GLY A 63 9.55 -7.32 18.58
C GLY A 63 9.38 -7.17 17.07
N ALA A 64 9.41 -5.94 16.54
CA ALA A 64 9.03 -5.65 15.17
C ALA A 64 10.13 -5.99 14.15
N SER A 65 11.41 -6.04 14.55
CA SER A 65 12.52 -6.25 13.60
C SER A 65 12.48 -7.57 12.85
N PRO A 66 12.17 -8.73 13.47
CA PRO A 66 12.02 -9.98 12.73
C PRO A 66 10.96 -9.90 11.63
N PHE A 67 9.81 -9.29 11.94
CA PHE A 67 8.73 -9.08 10.98
C PHE A 67 9.16 -8.13 9.85
N LEU A 68 9.70 -6.95 10.18
CA LEU A 68 10.14 -5.96 9.20
C LEU A 68 11.24 -6.49 8.30
N ARG A 69 12.22 -7.22 8.85
CA ARG A 69 13.29 -7.84 8.06
C ARG A 69 12.76 -8.94 7.16
N GLY A 70 11.84 -9.76 7.65
CA GLY A 70 11.18 -10.80 6.85
C GLY A 70 10.37 -10.20 5.70
N PHE A 71 9.70 -9.07 5.94
CA PHE A 71 8.93 -8.35 4.92
C PHE A 71 9.82 -7.66 3.89
N LEU A 72 10.81 -6.87 4.32
CA LEU A 72 11.65 -6.04 3.44
C LEU A 72 12.71 -6.83 2.66
N TYR A 73 13.31 -7.86 3.27
CA TYR A 73 14.42 -8.62 2.66
C TYR A 73 13.98 -9.95 2.07
N ARG A 74 12.70 -10.04 1.68
CA ARG A 74 12.15 -11.25 1.08
C ARG A 74 12.78 -11.52 -0.29
N LYS A 75 13.25 -12.75 -0.50
CA LYS A 75 13.76 -13.18 -1.80
C LYS A 75 12.61 -13.28 -2.80
N THR A 76 12.77 -12.63 -3.94
CA THR A 76 11.91 -12.82 -5.11
C THR A 76 12.47 -13.93 -6.01
N PRO A 77 11.61 -14.69 -6.70
CA PRO A 77 12.06 -15.64 -7.71
C PRO A 77 12.98 -14.95 -8.74
N LYS A 78 13.99 -15.66 -9.25
CA LYS A 78 14.80 -15.15 -10.36
C LYS A 78 13.93 -14.99 -11.61
N GLY A 79 14.31 -14.12 -12.53
CA GLY A 79 13.60 -13.93 -13.81
C GLY A 79 12.28 -13.16 -13.72
N THR A 80 11.98 -12.48 -12.61
CA THR A 80 10.84 -11.55 -12.53
C THR A 80 11.03 -10.35 -13.46
N ASN A 81 9.95 -9.93 -14.11
CA ASN A 81 9.94 -8.76 -14.99
C ASN A 81 9.07 -7.63 -14.42
N TRP A 82 8.90 -6.55 -15.19
CA TRP A 82 8.12 -5.37 -14.79
C TRP A 82 6.65 -5.66 -14.45
N PHE A 83 6.03 -6.73 -14.97
CA PHE A 83 4.65 -7.08 -14.61
C PHE A 83 4.50 -7.49 -13.13
N TYR A 84 5.59 -7.73 -12.40
CA TYR A 84 5.57 -7.95 -10.95
C TYR A 84 5.40 -6.66 -10.14
N THR A 85 5.61 -5.48 -10.74
CA THR A 85 5.48 -4.18 -10.04
C THR A 85 4.07 -3.60 -10.10
N LEU A 86 3.15 -4.20 -10.87
CA LEU A 86 1.78 -3.70 -11.02
C LEU A 86 1.03 -3.62 -9.68
N GLY A 87 1.26 -4.58 -8.77
CA GLY A 87 0.66 -4.55 -7.43
C GLY A 87 1.15 -3.35 -6.61
N SER A 88 2.47 -3.12 -6.56
CA SER A 88 3.05 -1.95 -5.88
C SER A 88 2.67 -0.62 -6.54
N ALA A 89 2.55 -0.58 -7.87
CA ALA A 89 2.10 0.61 -8.59
C ALA A 89 0.64 0.93 -8.25
N THR A 90 -0.23 -0.09 -8.15
CA THR A 90 -1.63 0.08 -7.72
C THR A 90 -1.70 0.59 -6.28
N MET A 91 -0.88 0.05 -5.37
CA MET A 91 -0.78 0.53 -3.98
C MET A 91 -0.30 1.98 -3.92
N PHE A 92 0.71 2.35 -4.69
CA PHE A 92 1.19 3.73 -4.77
C PHE A 92 0.07 4.66 -5.28
N ALA A 93 -0.66 4.26 -6.31
CA ALA A 93 -1.81 5.02 -6.79
C ALA A 93 -2.86 5.21 -5.69
N PHE A 94 -3.21 4.17 -4.93
CA PHE A 94 -4.13 4.29 -3.79
C PHE A 94 -3.63 5.27 -2.72
N VAL A 95 -2.34 5.22 -2.35
CA VAL A 95 -1.76 6.16 -1.38
C VAL A 95 -1.81 7.59 -1.93
N SER A 96 -1.45 7.80 -3.19
CA SER A 96 -1.56 9.10 -3.86
C SER A 96 -3.01 9.61 -3.87
N GLN A 97 -4.00 8.76 -4.18
CA GLN A 97 -5.42 9.10 -4.12
C GLN A 97 -5.87 9.46 -2.71
N SER A 98 -5.42 8.71 -1.70
CA SER A 98 -5.77 8.98 -0.30
C SER A 98 -5.22 10.33 0.16
N VAL A 99 -3.95 10.61 -0.13
CA VAL A 99 -3.30 11.88 0.24
C VAL A 99 -3.95 13.07 -0.47
N THR A 100 -4.12 12.98 -1.79
CA THR A 100 -4.78 14.04 -2.56
C THR A 100 -6.24 14.23 -2.13
N GLY A 101 -6.98 13.15 -1.86
CA GLY A 101 -8.35 13.20 -1.38
C GLY A 101 -8.49 13.91 -0.03
N VAL A 102 -7.57 13.65 0.91
CA VAL A 102 -7.52 14.37 2.19
C VAL A 102 -7.34 15.88 2.00
N PHE A 103 -6.43 16.30 1.11
CA PHE A 103 -6.27 17.73 0.81
C PHE A 103 -7.52 18.34 0.17
N LEU A 104 -8.16 17.65 -0.78
CA LEU A 104 -9.39 18.13 -1.40
C LEU A 104 -10.52 18.28 -0.39
N ALA A 105 -10.64 17.34 0.54
CA ALA A 105 -11.67 17.35 1.59
C ALA A 105 -11.53 18.51 2.59
N MET A 106 -10.35 19.12 2.71
CA MET A 106 -10.16 20.31 3.57
C MET A 106 -10.85 21.57 2.99
N TYR A 107 -11.14 21.59 1.70
CA TYR A 107 -11.76 22.74 1.00
C TYR A 107 -13.16 22.43 0.45
N TYR A 108 -13.46 21.17 0.18
CA TYR A 108 -14.72 20.75 -0.42
C TYR A 108 -15.90 20.84 0.56
N GLN A 109 -17.05 21.31 0.08
CA GLN A 109 -18.28 21.44 0.87
C GLN A 109 -19.35 20.48 0.32
N PRO A 110 -19.70 19.39 1.03
CA PRO A 110 -20.66 18.37 0.57
C PRO A 110 -22.13 18.84 0.73
N ASP A 111 -22.45 19.99 0.16
CA ASP A 111 -23.78 20.60 0.18
C ASP A 111 -24.23 20.93 -1.24
N VAL A 112 -25.50 20.67 -1.58
CA VAL A 112 -26.00 20.80 -2.96
C VAL A 112 -25.90 22.21 -3.52
N SER A 113 -25.93 23.24 -2.67
CA SER A 113 -25.80 24.63 -3.10
C SER A 113 -24.34 25.08 -3.26
N ARG A 114 -23.39 24.39 -2.62
CA ARG A 114 -21.98 24.82 -2.55
C ARG A 114 -20.98 23.80 -3.12
N ALA A 115 -21.38 22.57 -3.42
CA ALA A 115 -20.49 21.51 -3.87
C ALA A 115 -19.75 21.87 -5.16
N TYR A 116 -20.49 22.33 -6.17
CA TYR A 116 -19.89 22.75 -7.43
C TYR A 116 -18.97 23.96 -7.26
N GLU A 117 -19.43 24.99 -6.54
CA GLU A 117 -18.65 26.20 -6.30
C GLU A 117 -17.37 25.93 -5.50
N SER A 118 -17.44 25.09 -4.46
CA SER A 118 -16.25 24.69 -3.68
C SER A 118 -15.26 23.87 -4.52
N ALA A 119 -15.73 22.99 -5.42
CA ALA A 119 -14.86 22.28 -6.36
C ALA A 119 -14.20 23.22 -7.39
N ALA A 120 -14.92 24.26 -7.84
CA ALA A 120 -14.38 25.30 -8.70
C ALA A 120 -13.34 26.16 -7.97
N HIS A 121 -13.61 26.56 -6.72
CA HIS A 121 -12.68 27.31 -5.86
C HIS A 121 -11.37 26.55 -5.66
N ILE A 122 -11.43 25.24 -5.37
CA ILE A 122 -10.23 24.38 -5.30
C ILE A 122 -9.41 24.47 -6.59
N THR A 123 -10.07 24.49 -7.74
CA THR A 123 -9.37 24.50 -9.03
C THR A 123 -8.73 25.85 -9.32
N ASN A 124 -9.45 26.94 -9.06
CA ASN A 124 -9.11 28.26 -9.59
C ASN A 124 -8.37 29.16 -8.60
N GLU A 125 -8.55 28.95 -7.29
CA GLU A 125 -8.13 29.91 -6.27
C GLU A 125 -7.18 29.33 -5.21
N VAL A 126 -7.28 28.03 -4.93
CA VAL A 126 -6.39 27.37 -3.95
C VAL A 126 -5.00 27.17 -4.55
N PHE A 127 -3.94 27.51 -3.79
CA PHE A 127 -2.56 27.28 -4.20
C PHE A 127 -2.31 25.80 -4.53
N LEU A 128 -1.85 25.52 -5.76
CA LEU A 128 -1.67 24.17 -6.31
C LEU A 128 -2.95 23.31 -6.34
N GLY A 129 -4.14 23.90 -6.17
CA GLY A 129 -5.39 23.16 -6.08
C GLY A 129 -5.78 22.47 -7.39
N GLU A 130 -5.55 23.11 -8.56
CA GLU A 130 -5.70 22.46 -9.87
C GLU A 130 -4.81 21.22 -10.00
N LEU A 131 -3.54 21.32 -9.57
CA LEU A 131 -2.59 20.21 -9.62
C LEU A 131 -3.07 19.05 -8.73
N VAL A 132 -3.45 19.32 -7.48
CA VAL A 132 -3.93 18.29 -6.54
C VAL A 132 -5.21 17.64 -7.04
N ARG A 133 -6.17 18.44 -7.52
CA ARG A 133 -7.42 17.94 -8.10
C ARG A 133 -7.17 17.14 -9.38
N GLY A 134 -6.22 17.58 -10.21
CA GLY A 134 -5.76 16.87 -11.40
C GLY A 134 -5.13 15.53 -11.07
N MET A 135 -4.22 15.48 -10.10
CA MET A 135 -3.62 14.23 -9.61
C MET A 135 -4.68 13.26 -9.06
N HIS A 136 -5.69 13.76 -8.35
CA HIS A 136 -6.79 12.92 -7.88
C HIS A 136 -7.60 12.37 -9.06
N ARG A 137 -8.08 13.24 -9.97
CA ARG A 137 -8.91 12.84 -11.11
C ARG A 137 -8.20 11.89 -12.07
N TRP A 138 -6.97 12.22 -12.51
CA TRP A 138 -6.22 11.37 -13.43
C TRP A 138 -5.63 10.14 -12.73
N GLY A 139 -5.21 10.29 -11.48
CA GLY A 139 -4.70 9.18 -10.69
C GLY A 139 -5.74 8.11 -10.41
N SER A 140 -7.03 8.46 -10.28
CA SER A 140 -8.10 7.45 -10.16
C SER A 140 -8.24 6.62 -11.44
N THR A 141 -8.11 7.24 -12.62
CA THR A 141 -8.10 6.53 -13.92
C THR A 141 -6.89 5.61 -14.04
N VAL A 142 -5.70 6.10 -13.68
CA VAL A 142 -4.48 5.28 -13.64
C VAL A 142 -4.63 4.11 -12.66
N MET A 143 -5.21 4.32 -11.48
CA MET A 143 -5.44 3.27 -10.49
C MET A 143 -6.35 2.16 -11.05
N ILE A 144 -7.44 2.53 -11.73
CA ILE A 144 -8.34 1.56 -12.39
C ILE A 144 -7.58 0.74 -13.43
N VAL A 145 -6.79 1.38 -14.31
CA VAL A 145 -5.99 0.66 -15.30
C VAL A 145 -4.99 -0.28 -14.64
N LEU A 146 -4.27 0.18 -13.62
CA LEU A 146 -3.26 -0.62 -12.91
C LEU A 146 -3.86 -1.84 -12.21
N ILE A 147 -5.01 -1.70 -11.54
CA ILE A 147 -5.64 -2.84 -10.86
C ILE A 147 -6.16 -3.89 -11.86
N PHE A 148 -6.69 -3.47 -13.02
CA PHE A 148 -7.05 -4.40 -14.09
C PHE A 148 -5.84 -5.12 -14.68
N LEU A 149 -4.75 -4.40 -14.97
CA LEU A 149 -3.50 -5.01 -15.42
C LEU A 149 -2.92 -5.97 -14.38
N HIS A 150 -3.00 -5.61 -13.10
CA HIS A 150 -2.55 -6.46 -12.00
C HIS A 150 -3.39 -7.75 -11.91
N LEU A 151 -4.71 -7.65 -12.03
CA LEU A 151 -5.61 -8.80 -12.05
C LEU A 151 -5.36 -9.68 -13.29
N GLY A 152 -5.26 -9.07 -14.47
CA GLY A 152 -4.99 -9.79 -15.72
C GLY A 152 -3.68 -10.56 -15.66
N ARG A 153 -2.62 -9.93 -15.15
CA ARG A 153 -1.33 -10.59 -14.91
C ARG A 153 -1.47 -11.75 -13.93
N THR A 154 -2.14 -11.56 -12.79
CA THR A 154 -2.28 -12.62 -11.78
C THR A 154 -3.08 -13.80 -12.30
N PHE A 155 -4.06 -13.55 -13.17
CA PHE A 155 -4.80 -14.59 -13.90
C PHE A 155 -3.92 -15.34 -14.91
N VAL A 156 -3.28 -14.61 -15.85
CA VAL A 156 -2.46 -15.22 -16.92
C VAL A 156 -1.28 -16.00 -16.34
N PHE A 157 -0.69 -15.54 -15.23
CA PHE A 157 0.46 -16.20 -14.61
C PHE A 157 0.05 -17.32 -13.64
N GLY A 158 -1.25 -17.61 -13.52
CA GLY A 158 -1.78 -18.61 -12.60
C GLY A 158 -1.44 -18.33 -11.13
N ALA A 159 -1.24 -17.06 -10.77
CA ALA A 159 -0.78 -16.67 -9.43
C ALA A 159 -1.83 -16.89 -8.34
N TYR A 160 -3.10 -17.03 -8.74
CA TYR A 160 -4.26 -17.31 -7.87
C TYR A 160 -4.36 -18.77 -7.42
N LYS A 161 -3.66 -19.70 -8.08
CA LYS A 161 -3.70 -21.13 -7.75
C LYS A 161 -3.13 -21.40 -6.35
N TYR A 162 -3.42 -22.59 -5.83
CA TYR A 162 -2.95 -23.08 -4.54
C TYR A 162 -1.50 -22.66 -4.23
N PRO A 163 -1.21 -22.12 -3.03
CA PRO A 163 -2.10 -21.88 -1.87
C PRO A 163 -2.63 -20.43 -1.77
N ARG A 164 -2.83 -19.72 -2.90
CA ARG A 164 -3.11 -18.26 -2.94
C ARG A 164 -4.56 -17.88 -3.30
N GLU A 165 -5.49 -18.83 -3.19
CA GLU A 165 -6.91 -18.64 -3.53
C GLU A 165 -7.53 -17.50 -2.71
N LEU A 166 -7.25 -17.47 -1.40
CA LEU A 166 -7.75 -16.41 -0.53
C LEU A 166 -7.20 -15.03 -0.91
N ASN A 167 -5.91 -14.96 -1.29
CA ASN A 167 -5.30 -13.71 -1.72
C ASN A 167 -5.94 -13.20 -3.02
N TRP A 168 -6.33 -14.11 -3.92
CA TRP A 168 -7.08 -13.79 -5.13
C TRP A 168 -8.48 -13.25 -4.83
N VAL A 169 -9.24 -13.90 -3.93
CA VAL A 169 -10.57 -13.41 -3.51
C VAL A 169 -10.49 -12.01 -2.95
N ILE A 170 -9.51 -11.73 -2.08
CA ILE A 170 -9.26 -10.38 -1.56
C ILE A 170 -8.95 -9.40 -2.71
N GLY A 171 -8.14 -9.82 -3.69
CA GLY A 171 -7.83 -9.01 -4.88
C GLY A 171 -9.07 -8.66 -5.71
N VAL A 172 -10.01 -9.59 -5.89
CA VAL A 172 -11.28 -9.35 -6.57
C VAL A 172 -12.17 -8.39 -5.77
N LEU A 173 -12.23 -8.52 -4.44
CA LEU A 173 -12.95 -7.57 -3.59
C LEU A 173 -12.35 -6.17 -3.67
N LEU A 174 -11.01 -6.05 -3.69
CA LEU A 174 -10.31 -4.78 -3.87
C LEU A 174 -10.64 -4.12 -5.22
N LEU A 175 -10.78 -4.91 -6.29
CA LEU A 175 -11.25 -4.39 -7.59
C LEU A 175 -12.66 -3.79 -7.46
N VAL A 176 -13.60 -4.53 -6.87
CA VAL A 176 -14.99 -4.06 -6.72
C VAL A 176 -15.05 -2.77 -5.89
N LEU A 177 -14.31 -2.70 -4.79
CA LEU A 177 -14.22 -1.48 -3.97
C LEU A 177 -13.55 -0.31 -4.71
N THR A 178 -12.55 -0.58 -5.56
CA THR A 178 -11.90 0.46 -6.38
C THR A 178 -12.87 1.02 -7.43
N LEU A 179 -13.69 0.17 -8.05
CA LEU A 179 -14.76 0.63 -8.96
C LEU A 179 -15.83 1.43 -8.20
N ALA A 180 -16.20 1.00 -6.98
CA ALA A 180 -17.11 1.74 -6.11
C ALA A 180 -16.54 3.10 -5.69
N MET A 181 -15.22 3.22 -5.47
CA MET A 181 -14.54 4.51 -5.27
C MET A 181 -14.70 5.42 -6.49
N GLY A 182 -14.44 4.90 -7.69
CA GLY A 182 -14.62 5.65 -8.92
C GLY A 182 -16.03 6.18 -9.07
N PHE A 183 -17.04 5.36 -8.77
CA PHE A 183 -18.45 5.76 -8.84
C PHE A 183 -18.84 6.80 -7.78
N THR A 184 -18.48 6.57 -6.51
CA THR A 184 -18.87 7.48 -5.42
C THR A 184 -18.19 8.85 -5.52
N GLY A 185 -16.92 8.89 -5.96
CA GLY A 185 -16.18 10.13 -6.16
C GLY A 185 -16.66 10.93 -7.37
N TYR A 186 -17.20 10.24 -8.39
CA TYR A 186 -17.69 10.89 -9.60
C TYR A 186 -18.83 11.87 -9.32
N LEU A 187 -19.68 11.61 -8.29
CA LEU A 187 -20.78 12.50 -7.90
C LEU A 187 -20.31 13.83 -7.31
N LEU A 188 -19.17 13.85 -6.62
CA LEU A 188 -18.80 14.96 -5.71
C LEU A 188 -18.67 16.34 -6.37
N PRO A 189 -18.20 16.49 -7.62
CA PRO A 189 -18.24 17.79 -8.31
C PRO A 189 -19.65 18.37 -8.45
N PHE A 190 -20.69 17.53 -8.40
CA PHE A 190 -22.10 17.88 -8.44
C PHE A 190 -22.49 18.75 -9.65
N ASP A 191 -21.93 18.42 -10.82
CA ASP A 191 -22.31 18.96 -12.12
C ASP A 191 -23.38 18.09 -12.81
N GLN A 192 -23.92 18.57 -13.94
CA GLN A 192 -24.98 17.82 -14.65
C GLN A 192 -24.55 16.41 -15.07
N ARG A 193 -23.28 16.23 -15.45
CA ARG A 193 -22.80 14.92 -15.92
C ARG A 193 -22.69 13.93 -14.77
N SER A 194 -22.10 14.35 -13.66
CA SER A 194 -21.96 13.54 -12.45
C SER A 194 -23.31 13.19 -11.84
N PHE A 195 -24.22 14.16 -11.73
CA PHE A 195 -25.57 13.94 -11.20
C PHE A 195 -26.32 12.87 -12.00
N TRP A 196 -26.45 13.04 -13.32
CA TRP A 196 -27.19 12.09 -14.15
C TRP A 196 -26.50 10.74 -14.27
N ALA A 197 -25.17 10.69 -14.30
CA ALA A 197 -24.44 9.42 -14.25
C ALA A 197 -24.72 8.65 -12.96
N THR A 198 -24.82 9.34 -11.82
CA THR A 198 -25.18 8.71 -10.55
C THR A 198 -26.62 8.23 -10.53
N VAL A 199 -27.58 9.01 -11.04
CA VAL A 199 -28.98 8.57 -11.16
C VAL A 199 -29.08 7.27 -11.96
N VAL A 200 -28.42 7.22 -13.13
CA VAL A 200 -28.38 6.02 -13.97
C VAL A 200 -27.72 4.85 -13.24
N GLY A 201 -26.56 5.07 -12.61
CA GLY A 201 -25.83 4.01 -11.90
C GLY A 201 -26.60 3.42 -10.73
N VAL A 202 -27.28 4.26 -9.94
CA VAL A 202 -28.15 3.80 -8.84
C VAL A 202 -29.35 3.02 -9.38
N ASN A 203 -29.98 3.47 -10.47
CA ASN A 203 -31.12 2.78 -11.06
C ASN A 203 -30.74 1.45 -11.72
N ILE A 204 -29.52 1.32 -12.27
CA ILE A 204 -29.00 0.01 -12.72
C ILE A 204 -28.88 -0.94 -11.53
N ASN A 205 -28.34 -0.49 -10.39
CA ASN A 205 -28.26 -1.32 -9.18
C ASN A 205 -29.64 -1.73 -8.65
N ALA A 206 -30.66 -0.88 -8.83
CA ALA A 206 -32.04 -1.17 -8.45
C ALA A 206 -32.64 -2.37 -9.21
N SER A 207 -32.09 -2.73 -10.38
CA SER A 207 -32.59 -3.85 -11.20
C SER A 207 -32.34 -5.24 -10.57
N ASN A 208 -31.45 -5.35 -9.59
CA ASN A 208 -31.26 -6.60 -8.85
C ASN A 208 -32.50 -6.88 -7.98
N PRO A 209 -33.22 -8.00 -8.19
CA PRO A 209 -34.50 -8.23 -7.53
C PRO A 209 -34.41 -8.47 -6.02
N VAL A 210 -33.25 -8.86 -5.49
CA VAL A 210 -33.10 -9.24 -4.07
C VAL A 210 -32.67 -8.04 -3.23
N ILE A 211 -31.53 -7.44 -3.57
CA ILE A 211 -30.91 -6.36 -2.78
C ILE A 211 -30.96 -5.00 -3.47
N GLY A 212 -31.34 -4.95 -4.74
CA GLY A 212 -31.27 -3.75 -5.57
C GLY A 212 -32.12 -2.60 -5.06
N PRO A 213 -33.43 -2.78 -4.82
CA PRO A 213 -34.29 -1.71 -4.31
C PRO A 213 -33.79 -1.12 -2.99
N TYR A 214 -33.42 -1.97 -2.03
CA TYR A 214 -32.89 -1.54 -0.74
C TYR A 214 -31.58 -0.77 -0.87
N LEU A 215 -30.67 -1.24 -1.72
CA LEU A 215 -29.40 -0.56 -1.99
C LEU A 215 -29.63 0.79 -2.69
N ALA A 216 -30.54 0.85 -3.65
CA ALA A 216 -30.84 2.07 -4.38
C ALA A 216 -31.47 3.13 -3.48
N ASP A 217 -32.42 2.73 -2.62
CA ASP A 217 -33.02 3.62 -1.62
C ASP A 217 -31.99 4.07 -0.57
N PHE A 218 -31.09 3.18 -0.16
CA PHE A 218 -29.97 3.55 0.70
C PHE A 218 -29.00 4.53 0.01
N LEU A 219 -28.70 4.37 -1.26
CA LEU A 219 -27.79 5.29 -1.95
C LEU A 219 -28.47 6.65 -2.23
N ARG A 220 -29.76 6.65 -2.58
CA ARG A 220 -30.55 7.86 -2.83
C ARG A 220 -30.76 8.66 -1.54
N GLY A 221 -31.16 7.99 -0.46
CA GLY A 221 -31.35 8.62 0.85
C GLY A 221 -32.54 9.55 1.00
N GLY A 222 -33.51 9.47 0.10
CA GLY A 222 -34.78 10.21 0.11
C GLY A 222 -35.66 9.78 -1.06
N ALA A 223 -36.81 10.45 -1.22
CA ALA A 223 -37.68 10.23 -2.38
C ALA A 223 -36.97 10.59 -3.70
N GLU A 224 -36.18 11.67 -3.67
CA GLU A 224 -35.44 12.21 -4.80
C GLU A 224 -33.95 12.31 -4.51
N PHE A 225 -33.14 12.42 -5.57
CA PHE A 225 -31.71 12.71 -5.45
C PHE A 225 -31.48 14.13 -4.95
N GLY A 226 -30.65 14.30 -3.92
CA GLY A 226 -30.40 15.61 -3.31
C GLY A 226 -29.33 15.60 -2.23
N GLY A 227 -29.47 16.46 -1.22
CA GLY A 227 -28.46 16.64 -0.17
C GLY A 227 -28.11 15.36 0.58
N ALA A 228 -29.12 14.56 0.95
CA ALA A 228 -28.89 13.28 1.61
C ALA A 228 -28.06 12.31 0.74
N THR A 229 -28.31 12.28 -0.58
CA THR A 229 -27.53 11.48 -1.53
C THR A 229 -26.07 11.94 -1.52
N LEU A 230 -25.85 13.25 -1.67
CA LEU A 230 -24.50 13.83 -1.75
C LEU A 230 -23.70 13.56 -0.47
N SER A 231 -24.29 13.78 0.71
CA SER A 231 -23.62 13.53 1.99
C SER A 231 -23.30 12.05 2.19
N ARG A 232 -24.18 11.13 1.77
CA ARG A 232 -23.90 9.68 1.80
C ARG A 232 -22.75 9.29 0.88
N PHE A 233 -22.77 9.77 -0.36
CA PHE A 233 -21.70 9.51 -1.32
C PHE A 233 -20.36 10.08 -0.83
N TYR A 234 -20.36 11.27 -0.23
CA TYR A 234 -19.18 11.84 0.40
C TYR A 234 -18.65 10.96 1.55
N ALA A 235 -19.51 10.51 2.47
CA ALA A 235 -19.12 9.61 3.55
C ALA A 235 -18.60 8.26 3.05
N LEU A 236 -19.23 7.69 2.02
CA LEU A 236 -18.78 6.45 1.38
C LEU A 236 -17.40 6.64 0.73
N HIS A 237 -17.22 7.73 -0.01
CA HIS A 237 -16.01 7.99 -0.79
C HIS A 237 -14.81 8.37 0.08
N MET A 238 -15.00 9.20 1.10
CA MET A 238 -13.90 9.70 1.94
C MET A 238 -13.56 8.78 3.10
N LEU A 239 -14.55 8.07 3.67
CA LEU A 239 -14.36 7.34 4.92
C LEU A 239 -14.51 5.82 4.73
N LEU A 240 -15.71 5.36 4.39
CA LEU A 240 -16.03 3.93 4.49
C LEU A 240 -15.24 3.09 3.48
N ILE A 241 -15.31 3.44 2.19
CA ILE A 241 -14.71 2.63 1.14
C ILE A 241 -13.16 2.67 1.20
N PRO A 242 -12.49 3.84 1.37
CA PRO A 242 -11.04 3.86 1.54
C PRO A 242 -10.56 3.09 2.76
N GLY A 243 -11.30 3.16 3.89
CA GLY A 243 -11.00 2.40 5.09
C GLY A 243 -11.05 0.89 4.86
N LEU A 244 -12.09 0.41 4.15
CA LEU A 244 -12.21 -0.99 3.77
C LEU A 244 -11.10 -1.43 2.79
N ILE A 245 -10.77 -0.59 1.81
CA ILE A 245 -9.66 -0.85 0.88
C ILE A 245 -8.34 -0.95 1.65
N ALA A 246 -8.05 -0.02 2.57
CA ALA A 246 -6.83 -0.04 3.36
C ALA A 246 -6.70 -1.31 4.21
N ALA A 247 -7.79 -1.72 4.88
CA ALA A 247 -7.84 -2.95 5.65
C ALA A 247 -7.57 -4.19 4.78
N LEU A 248 -8.22 -4.28 3.61
CA LEU A 248 -8.03 -5.39 2.68
C LEU A 248 -6.66 -5.38 2.02
N ILE A 249 -6.06 -4.22 1.73
CA ILE A 249 -4.66 -4.11 1.29
C ILE A 249 -3.74 -4.68 2.38
N GLY A 250 -3.97 -4.36 3.66
CA GLY A 250 -3.23 -4.93 4.77
C GLY A 250 -3.29 -6.47 4.80
N ALA A 251 -4.50 -7.04 4.69
CA ALA A 251 -4.69 -8.48 4.61
C ALA A 251 -4.04 -9.10 3.35
N HIS A 252 -4.16 -8.44 2.21
CA HIS A 252 -3.56 -8.87 0.93
C HIS A 252 -2.03 -8.91 1.03
N LEU A 253 -1.40 -7.84 1.53
CA LEU A 253 0.05 -7.76 1.70
C LEU A 253 0.55 -8.75 2.75
N TYR A 254 -0.20 -9.00 3.83
CA TYR A 254 0.11 -10.03 4.80
C TYR A 254 0.18 -11.42 4.14
N LEU A 255 -0.81 -11.80 3.34
CA LEU A 255 -0.81 -13.08 2.64
C LEU A 255 0.31 -13.17 1.60
N VAL A 256 0.59 -12.09 0.87
CA VAL A 256 1.74 -12.04 -0.04
C VAL A 256 3.05 -12.25 0.73
N ALA A 257 3.23 -11.58 1.87
CA ALA A 257 4.42 -11.72 2.71
C ALA A 257 4.58 -13.15 3.22
N LYS A 258 3.48 -13.79 3.65
CA LYS A 258 3.45 -15.16 4.16
C LYS A 258 3.67 -16.23 3.10
N LEU A 259 2.99 -16.12 1.95
CA LEU A 259 2.88 -17.21 0.96
C LEU A 259 3.89 -17.16 -0.17
N GLY A 260 4.60 -16.04 -0.35
CA GLY A 260 5.48 -15.92 -1.49
C GLY A 260 4.83 -15.29 -2.72
N THR A 261 5.67 -14.78 -3.62
CA THR A 261 5.31 -14.37 -4.98
C THR A 261 5.60 -15.54 -5.90
N THR A 262 4.75 -15.77 -6.90
CA THR A 262 4.93 -16.88 -7.82
C THR A 262 6.16 -16.70 -8.69
N ALA A 263 6.87 -17.80 -8.94
CA ALA A 263 7.86 -17.84 -10.01
C ALA A 263 7.17 -17.52 -11.36
N PRO A 264 7.87 -16.87 -12.28
CA PRO A 264 7.35 -16.66 -13.62
C PRO A 264 6.94 -17.95 -14.32
N PRO A 265 5.84 -17.96 -15.11
CA PRO A 265 5.33 -19.17 -15.76
C PRO A 265 6.31 -19.86 -16.72
N TRP A 266 7.30 -19.12 -17.24
CA TRP A 266 8.33 -19.65 -18.14
C TRP A 266 9.48 -20.36 -17.42
N LEU A 267 9.55 -20.31 -16.08
CA LEU A 267 10.52 -21.10 -15.33
C LEU A 267 9.96 -22.47 -15.00
N LYS A 268 10.69 -23.52 -15.39
CA LYS A 268 10.35 -24.88 -15.00
C LYS A 268 10.60 -25.04 -13.50
N ALA A 269 9.63 -25.61 -12.78
CA ALA A 269 9.81 -26.00 -11.40
C ALA A 269 10.91 -27.06 -11.33
N GLU A 270 11.93 -26.82 -10.53
CA GLU A 270 12.92 -27.84 -10.20
C GLU A 270 12.17 -28.95 -9.43
N LYS A 271 12.13 -30.17 -9.98
CA LYS A 271 11.53 -31.30 -9.28
C LYS A 271 12.38 -31.56 -8.05
N LYS A 272 11.89 -31.17 -6.89
CA LYS A 272 12.45 -31.66 -5.62
C LYS A 272 12.00 -33.13 -5.52
N GLU A 273 12.94 -34.06 -5.68
CA GLU A 273 12.66 -35.45 -5.32
C GLU A 273 12.42 -35.47 -3.81
N LEU A 274 11.16 -35.66 -3.42
CA LEU A 274 10.79 -35.86 -2.01
C LEU A 274 11.51 -37.13 -1.56
N SER A 275 12.29 -37.06 -0.48
CA SER A 275 12.87 -38.28 0.09
C SER A 275 11.73 -39.15 0.62
N LYS A 276 11.93 -40.47 0.68
CA LYS A 276 10.92 -41.43 1.18
C LYS A 276 10.50 -41.16 2.64
N GLU A 277 11.15 -40.24 3.34
CA GLU A 277 10.83 -39.82 4.71
C GLU A 277 9.81 -38.66 4.76
N GLU A 278 9.54 -38.00 3.62
CA GLU A 278 8.58 -36.90 3.49
C GLU A 278 7.20 -37.34 2.90
N ILE A 279 7.00 -38.65 2.68
CA ILE A 279 5.73 -39.30 2.24
C ILE A 279 5.19 -40.12 3.40
#